data_AF-A0A942KHP0-F1
#
_entry.id   AF-A0A942KHP0-F1
#
_cell.length_a   1.000
_cell.length_b   1.000
_cell.length_c   1.000
_cell.angle_alpha   90.00
_cell.angle_beta   90.00
_cell.angle_gamma   90.00
#
_symmetry.space_group_name_H-M   'P 1'
#
loop_
_entity.id
_entity.type
_entity.pdbx_description
1 polymer ?
#
loop_
_entity_poly.entity_id
_entity_poly.type
_entity_poly.pdbx_seq_one_letter_code
_entity_poly.pdbx_strand_id
1 'polypeptide(L)'
;MINFIKKNWFIVLIGILFAGATVFFALEQTKDLLPGKTVNGKDIVFEINGQAITVDEYYLELERTFGIQAVYQLFERAVLAQVGNRTDDIITDARLQAESTIKSFKDYYGADYETYLLEALKAVGIDRISDMHLFFESALMLEDLMTTYFTEEAQFNQYLEQRKPRIVSHILVRMTNPNQPTEAEQTKLDTVKAKIEAGEDFAQLAKQYSDDTGSVATNGSLGLVDSTTQFVPEFLAASLALTEEGQLSAWVKTTYGYHIIRLDSLAKEDIVKDQKFLSSMVSLFPNAQQTLIWEKAQSLGLTFGNAEFEKRFLDYFAELNKEEGDE
;
A
#
# COMPACT_ATOMS: atom_id res chain seq x y z
N MET A 1 56.73 27.96 10.67
CA MET A 1 56.16 26.59 10.69
C MET A 1 56.56 25.81 11.94
N ILE A 2 57.85 25.65 12.25
CA ILE A 2 58.35 24.83 13.39
C ILE A 2 57.84 25.32 14.76
N ASN A 3 57.78 26.63 15.00
CA ASN A 3 57.28 27.17 16.29
C ASN A 3 55.76 27.01 16.47
N PHE A 4 55.00 26.97 15.38
CA PHE A 4 53.56 26.70 15.42
C PHE A 4 53.29 25.24 15.80
N ILE A 5 54.05 24.32 15.22
CA ILE A 5 53.96 22.88 15.51
C ILE A 5 54.38 22.58 16.96
N LYS A 6 55.42 23.23 17.49
CA LYS A 6 55.81 23.07 18.91
C LYS A 6 54.77 23.61 19.90
N LYS A 7 54.11 24.73 19.57
CA LYS A 7 53.10 25.36 20.46
C LYS A 7 51.76 24.62 20.43
N ASN A 8 51.38 24.07 19.28
CA ASN A 8 50.09 23.41 19.05
C ASN A 8 50.23 21.89 18.82
N TRP A 9 51.28 21.28 19.35
CA TRP A 9 51.63 19.88 19.09
C TRP A 9 50.49 18.93 19.43
N PHE A 10 49.74 19.21 20.50
CA PHE A 10 48.55 18.46 20.91
C PHE A 10 47.41 18.50 19.88
N ILE A 11 47.17 19.64 19.22
CA ILE A 11 46.14 19.78 18.18
C ILE A 11 46.55 19.04 16.90
N VAL A 12 47.84 19.07 16.55
CA VAL A 12 48.38 18.28 15.42
C VAL A 12 48.30 16.78 15.72
N LEU A 13 48.52 16.37 16.98
CA LEU A 13 48.42 14.98 17.41
C LEU A 13 46.97 14.47 17.38
N ILE A 14 46.01 15.29 17.79
CA ILE A 14 44.57 15.01 17.63
C ILE A 14 44.19 14.94 16.15
N GLY A 15 44.70 15.85 15.30
CA GLY A 15 44.45 15.81 13.85
C GLY A 15 45.00 14.54 13.18
N ILE A 16 46.16 14.05 13.61
CA ILE A 16 46.75 12.78 13.14
C ILE A 16 45.96 11.57 13.68
N LEU A 17 45.48 11.64 14.93
CA LEU A 17 44.60 10.61 15.51
C LEU A 17 43.25 10.55 14.79
N PHE A 18 42.64 11.70 14.45
CA PHE A 18 41.41 11.76 13.67
C PHE A 18 41.63 11.31 12.23
N ALA A 19 42.68 11.76 11.54
CA ALA A 19 43.01 11.27 10.20
C ALA A 19 43.29 9.76 10.20
N GLY A 20 43.99 9.26 11.22
CA GLY A 20 44.23 7.83 11.43
C GLY A 20 42.95 7.05 11.74
N ALA A 21 42.04 7.60 12.54
CA ALA A 21 40.75 7.01 12.84
C ALA A 21 39.82 7.02 11.62
N THR A 22 39.81 8.07 10.81
CA THR A 22 39.02 8.15 9.56
C THR A 22 39.55 7.20 8.50
N VAL A 23 40.88 7.08 8.36
CA VAL A 23 41.51 6.07 7.48
C VAL A 23 41.26 4.65 8.00
N PHE A 24 41.31 4.42 9.31
CA PHE A 24 40.94 3.14 9.93
C PHE A 24 39.47 2.80 9.69
N PHE A 25 38.54 3.73 9.91
CA PHE A 25 37.11 3.52 9.68
C PHE A 25 36.77 3.31 8.20
N ALA A 26 37.45 4.03 7.29
CA ALA A 26 37.30 3.85 5.86
C ALA A 26 37.87 2.48 5.41
N LEU A 27 38.99 2.04 5.97
CA LEU A 27 39.54 0.70 5.74
C LEU A 27 38.68 -0.40 6.39
N GLU A 28 38.01 -0.13 7.52
CA GLU A 28 37.06 -1.03 8.18
C GLU A 28 35.79 -1.20 7.34
N GLN A 29 35.23 -0.12 6.78
CA GLN A 29 34.02 -0.15 5.94
C GLN A 29 34.25 -0.68 4.53
N THR A 30 35.49 -0.69 4.02
CA THR A 30 35.81 -1.11 2.64
C THR A 30 36.59 -2.41 2.54
N LYS A 31 36.93 -3.05 3.66
CA LYS A 31 37.69 -4.31 3.69
C LYS A 31 36.92 -5.50 3.11
N ASP A 32 35.59 -5.45 3.17
CA ASP A 32 34.69 -6.56 2.82
C ASP A 32 34.20 -6.55 1.36
N LEU A 33 34.83 -5.75 0.49
CA LEU A 33 34.64 -5.83 -0.96
C LEU A 33 35.79 -6.58 -1.68
N LEU A 34 36.60 -7.31 -0.89
CA LEU A 34 37.47 -8.48 -1.17
C LEU A 34 38.86 -8.27 -1.83
N PRO A 35 39.92 -9.02 -1.39
CA PRO A 35 39.89 -10.47 -1.11
C PRO A 35 40.35 -10.88 0.31
N GLY A 36 39.50 -11.66 1.00
CA GLY A 36 39.80 -12.29 2.30
C GLY A 36 40.52 -13.64 2.16
N LYS A 37 40.95 -14.23 3.28
CA LYS A 37 41.41 -15.63 3.30
C LYS A 37 40.27 -16.53 2.82
N THR A 38 40.59 -17.51 1.99
CA THR A 38 39.60 -18.47 1.48
C THR A 38 39.88 -19.88 2.01
N VAL A 39 38.83 -20.64 2.32
CA VAL A 39 38.90 -22.10 2.52
C VAL A 39 38.04 -22.76 1.45
N ASN A 40 38.60 -23.69 0.68
CA ASN A 40 37.92 -24.38 -0.42
C ASN A 40 37.28 -23.42 -1.45
N GLY A 41 37.91 -22.27 -1.70
CA GLY A 41 37.42 -21.26 -2.64
C GLY A 41 36.28 -20.37 -2.11
N LYS A 42 35.95 -20.46 -0.82
CA LYS A 42 34.93 -19.62 -0.17
C LYS A 42 35.58 -18.60 0.76
N ASP A 43 35.09 -17.37 0.73
CA ASP A 43 35.56 -16.30 1.61
C ASP A 43 35.21 -16.59 3.08
N ILE A 44 36.14 -16.31 3.98
CA ILE A 44 35.97 -16.51 5.43
C ILE A 44 35.47 -15.21 6.06
N VAL A 45 34.38 -15.29 6.84
CA VAL A 45 33.90 -14.19 7.70
C VAL A 45 34.74 -14.13 8.98
N PHE A 46 34.92 -15.27 9.67
CA PHE A 46 35.83 -15.39 10.81
C PHE A 46 36.31 -16.83 11.03
N GLU A 47 37.43 -17.03 11.75
CA GLU A 47 38.00 -18.35 12.05
C GLU A 47 38.33 -18.45 13.56
N ILE A 48 37.96 -19.56 14.19
CA ILE A 48 38.28 -19.86 15.60
C ILE A 48 38.90 -21.25 15.67
N ASN A 49 40.14 -21.36 16.17
CA ASN A 49 40.86 -22.63 16.36
C ASN A 49 40.90 -23.54 15.11
N GLY A 50 41.07 -22.96 13.91
CA GLY A 50 41.12 -23.73 12.66
C GLY A 50 39.74 -24.08 12.08
N GLN A 51 38.65 -23.69 12.75
CA GLN A 51 37.30 -23.77 12.19
C GLN A 51 36.92 -22.41 11.59
N ALA A 52 36.84 -22.35 10.27
CA ALA A 52 36.41 -21.16 9.54
C ALA A 52 34.88 -21.14 9.40
N ILE A 53 34.28 -19.98 9.62
CA ILE A 53 32.92 -19.64 9.20
C ILE A 53 33.02 -18.83 7.92
N THR A 54 32.38 -19.33 6.87
CA THR A 54 32.43 -18.77 5.52
C THR A 54 31.31 -17.75 5.27
N VAL A 55 31.48 -16.91 4.24
CA VAL A 55 30.45 -15.98 3.77
C VAL A 55 29.18 -16.74 3.40
N ASP A 56 29.31 -17.92 2.79
CA ASP A 56 28.18 -18.79 2.49
C ASP A 56 27.43 -19.24 3.76
N GLU A 57 28.14 -19.65 4.82
CA GLU A 57 27.52 -20.04 6.10
C GLU A 57 26.86 -18.86 6.80
N TYR A 58 27.47 -17.67 6.72
CA TYR A 58 26.87 -16.44 7.22
C TYR A 58 25.62 -16.05 6.40
N TYR A 59 25.68 -16.15 5.08
CA TYR A 59 24.51 -15.93 4.21
C TYR A 59 23.38 -16.91 4.51
N LEU A 60 23.68 -18.20 4.70
CA LEU A 60 22.71 -19.20 5.10
C LEU A 60 22.09 -18.87 6.46
N GLU A 61 22.86 -18.32 7.40
CA GLU A 61 22.35 -17.92 8.71
C GLU A 61 21.50 -16.64 8.65
N LEU A 62 21.90 -15.65 7.84
CA LEU A 62 21.09 -14.48 7.54
C LEU A 62 19.79 -14.89 6.87
N GLU A 63 19.84 -15.78 5.88
CA GLU A 63 18.66 -16.31 5.21
C GLU A 63 17.74 -17.07 6.19
N ARG A 64 18.30 -17.85 7.13
CA ARG A 64 17.53 -18.49 8.22
C ARG A 64 16.90 -17.48 9.18
N THR A 65 17.57 -16.35 9.43
CA THR A 65 17.15 -15.35 10.41
C THR A 65 16.12 -14.35 9.85
N PHE A 66 16.35 -13.87 8.63
CA PHE A 66 15.52 -12.88 7.95
C PHE A 66 14.47 -13.52 7.02
N GLY A 67 14.60 -14.81 6.73
CA GLY A 67 13.61 -15.63 6.05
C GLY A 67 13.52 -15.41 4.54
N ILE A 68 12.93 -16.40 3.87
CA ILE A 68 12.62 -16.37 2.44
C ILE A 68 11.69 -15.20 2.06
N GLN A 69 10.93 -14.66 3.02
CA GLN A 69 10.07 -13.48 2.87
C GLN A 69 10.84 -12.22 2.46
N ALA A 70 11.98 -11.92 3.10
CA ALA A 70 12.78 -10.75 2.75
C ALA A 70 13.31 -10.86 1.32
N VAL A 71 13.68 -12.08 0.90
CA VAL A 71 14.13 -12.35 -0.47
C VAL A 71 12.99 -12.21 -1.47
N TYR A 72 11.78 -12.63 -1.11
CA TYR A 72 10.59 -12.40 -1.94
C TYR A 72 10.29 -10.92 -2.15
N GLN A 73 10.42 -10.09 -1.11
CA GLN A 73 10.24 -8.63 -1.23
C GLN A 73 11.29 -7.99 -2.18
N LEU A 74 12.54 -8.46 -2.12
CA LEU A 74 13.58 -8.05 -3.07
C LEU A 74 13.24 -8.50 -4.50
N PHE A 75 12.76 -9.72 -4.67
CA PHE A 75 12.30 -10.25 -5.95
C PHE A 75 11.17 -9.40 -6.54
N GLU A 76 10.14 -9.09 -5.76
CA GLU A 76 9.00 -8.26 -6.20
C GLU A 76 9.47 -6.88 -6.67
N ARG A 77 10.30 -6.21 -5.87
CA ARG A 77 10.89 -4.91 -6.25
C ARG A 77 11.75 -4.99 -7.50
N ALA A 78 12.53 -6.06 -7.67
CA ALA A 78 13.37 -6.26 -8.85
C ALA A 78 12.53 -6.47 -10.12
N VAL A 79 11.41 -7.19 -10.01
CA VAL A 79 10.44 -7.35 -11.12
C VAL A 79 9.80 -6.01 -11.44
N LEU A 80 9.27 -5.30 -10.44
CA LEU A 80 8.62 -4.00 -10.61
C LEU A 80 9.57 -2.98 -11.24
N ALA A 81 10.84 -2.93 -10.83
CA ALA A 81 11.83 -2.03 -11.43
C ALA A 81 12.01 -2.24 -12.96
N GLN A 82 11.69 -3.43 -13.47
CA GLN A 82 11.86 -3.80 -14.88
C GLN A 82 10.57 -3.68 -15.70
N VAL A 83 9.39 -3.87 -15.08
CA VAL A 83 8.10 -3.89 -15.79
C VAL A 83 7.15 -2.76 -15.42
N GLY A 84 7.35 -2.14 -14.25
CA GLY A 84 6.47 -1.09 -13.76
C GLY A 84 6.67 0.19 -14.56
N ASN A 85 5.58 0.93 -14.72
CA ASN A 85 5.58 2.18 -15.44
C ASN A 85 6.20 3.28 -14.58
N ARG A 86 7.51 3.52 -14.72
CA ARG A 86 8.23 4.53 -13.92
C ARG A 86 8.13 5.91 -14.57
N THR A 87 7.02 6.61 -14.36
CA THR A 87 6.78 7.97 -14.89
C THR A 87 7.32 9.08 -13.98
N ASP A 88 7.49 10.29 -14.53
CA ASP A 88 7.89 11.48 -13.74
C ASP A 88 6.87 11.81 -12.64
N ASP A 89 5.58 11.55 -12.90
CA ASP A 89 4.51 11.75 -11.93
C ASP A 89 4.64 10.77 -10.76
N ILE A 90 4.86 9.47 -11.03
CA ILE A 90 5.08 8.46 -9.99
C ILE A 90 6.30 8.80 -9.13
N ILE A 91 7.40 9.25 -9.73
CA ILE A 91 8.60 9.64 -8.99
C ILE A 91 8.30 10.87 -8.10
N THR A 92 7.56 11.83 -8.63
CA THR A 92 7.18 13.05 -7.90
C THR A 92 6.27 12.72 -6.73
N ASP A 93 5.24 11.90 -6.94
CA ASP A 93 4.29 11.49 -5.91
C ASP A 93 4.95 10.63 -4.84
N ALA A 94 5.81 9.69 -5.23
CA ALA A 94 6.59 8.88 -4.31
C ALA A 94 7.45 9.73 -3.37
N ARG A 95 8.10 10.78 -3.90
CA ARG A 95 8.86 11.73 -3.11
C ARG A 95 7.96 12.53 -2.15
N LEU A 96 6.82 13.02 -2.62
CA LEU A 96 5.87 13.78 -1.78
C LEU A 96 5.29 12.92 -0.66
N GLN A 97 4.97 11.66 -0.93
CA GLN A 97 4.53 10.71 0.08
C GLN A 97 5.63 10.44 1.12
N ALA A 98 6.87 10.21 0.68
CA ALA A 98 8.01 10.05 1.58
C ALA A 98 8.20 11.27 2.50
N GLU A 99 8.18 12.49 1.94
CA GLU A 99 8.30 13.72 2.71
C GLU A 99 7.17 13.88 3.74
N SER A 100 5.93 13.59 3.35
CA SER A 100 4.76 13.65 4.23
C SER A 100 4.81 12.62 5.35
N THR A 101 5.26 11.39 5.05
CA THR A 101 5.43 10.34 6.06
C THR A 101 6.57 10.67 7.02
N ILE A 102 7.72 11.14 6.53
CA ILE A 102 8.82 11.61 7.39
C ILE A 102 8.34 12.71 8.33
N LYS A 103 7.58 13.69 7.80
CA LYS A 103 7.00 14.75 8.61
C LYS A 103 6.05 14.20 9.68
N SER A 104 5.18 13.27 9.32
CA SER A 104 4.22 12.65 10.25
C SER A 104 4.92 11.85 11.36
N PHE A 105 5.96 11.09 11.02
CA PHE A 105 6.81 10.40 11.99
C PHE A 105 7.50 11.38 12.93
N LYS A 106 8.05 12.49 12.40
CA LYS A 106 8.68 13.53 13.21
C LYS A 106 7.70 14.21 14.15
N ASP A 107 6.49 14.53 13.68
CA ASP A 107 5.45 15.16 14.49
C ASP A 107 4.98 14.24 15.62
N TYR A 108 4.97 12.92 15.39
CA TYR A 108 4.51 11.92 16.37
C TYR A 108 5.61 11.46 17.35
N TYR A 109 6.80 11.12 16.85
CA TYR A 109 7.90 10.55 17.63
C TYR A 109 8.95 11.57 18.10
N GLY A 110 8.87 12.83 17.63
CA GLY A 110 9.78 13.89 18.06
C GLY A 110 11.23 13.59 17.69
N ALA A 111 12.14 13.65 18.67
CA ALA A 111 13.58 13.46 18.45
C ALA A 111 13.96 12.02 18.04
N ASP A 112 13.13 11.04 18.39
CA ASP A 112 13.41 9.62 18.17
C ASP A 112 12.90 9.10 16.81
N TYR A 113 12.31 9.97 15.99
CA TYR A 113 11.66 9.57 14.73
C TYR A 113 12.58 8.81 13.77
N GLU A 114 13.87 9.17 13.70
CA GLU A 114 14.82 8.51 12.80
C GLU A 114 15.03 7.05 13.17
N THR A 115 15.06 6.73 14.47
CA THR A 115 15.22 5.36 14.96
C THR A 115 14.04 4.50 14.54
N TYR A 116 12.81 4.95 14.85
CA TYR A 116 11.59 4.20 14.53
C TYR A 116 11.35 4.09 13.02
N LEU A 117 11.61 5.17 12.28
CA LEU A 117 11.44 5.16 10.83
C LEU A 117 12.46 4.24 10.16
N LEU A 118 13.73 4.29 10.58
CA LEU A 118 14.76 3.42 10.03
C LEU A 118 14.51 1.94 10.37
N GLU A 119 14.00 1.63 11.55
CA GLU A 119 13.58 0.28 11.92
C GLU A 119 12.47 -0.23 11.00
N ALA A 120 11.43 0.58 10.75
CA ALA A 120 10.35 0.24 9.82
C ALA A 120 10.84 0.07 8.36
N LEU A 121 11.74 0.95 7.89
CA LEU A 121 12.29 0.89 6.54
C LEU A 121 13.17 -0.35 6.33
N LYS A 122 13.94 -0.76 7.34
CA LYS A 122 14.73 -1.99 7.27
C LYS A 122 13.88 -3.23 7.12
N ALA A 123 12.69 -3.26 7.72
CA ALA A 123 11.75 -4.37 7.56
C ALA A 123 11.28 -4.56 6.09
N VAL A 124 11.38 -3.51 5.27
CA VAL A 124 11.07 -3.54 3.82
C VAL A 124 12.32 -3.43 2.94
N GLY A 125 13.52 -3.64 3.50
CA GLY A 125 14.77 -3.66 2.75
C GLY A 125 15.24 -2.27 2.28
N ILE A 126 14.98 -1.22 3.05
CA ILE A 126 15.47 0.15 2.82
C ILE A 126 16.34 0.59 4.00
N ASP A 127 17.61 0.86 3.72
CA ASP A 127 18.62 1.13 4.76
C ASP A 127 18.83 2.63 5.07
N ARG A 128 18.17 3.52 4.32
CA ARG A 128 18.32 4.97 4.48
C ARG A 128 16.97 5.65 4.41
N ILE A 129 16.72 6.58 5.33
CA ILE A 129 15.51 7.42 5.31
C ILE A 129 15.41 8.22 4.00
N SER A 130 16.55 8.67 3.44
CA SER A 130 16.59 9.35 2.12
C SER A 130 16.04 8.50 0.99
N ASP A 131 16.09 7.17 1.13
CA ASP A 131 15.69 6.20 0.12
C ASP A 131 14.24 5.73 0.32
N MET A 132 13.52 6.29 1.31
CA MET A 132 12.11 5.97 1.56
C MET A 132 11.23 6.19 0.31
N HIS A 133 11.59 7.13 -0.56
CA HIS A 133 10.88 7.33 -1.84
C HIS A 133 10.87 6.06 -2.70
N LEU A 134 11.87 5.17 -2.61
CA LEU A 134 11.91 3.92 -3.36
C LEU A 134 10.80 2.94 -2.92
N PHE A 135 10.37 2.99 -1.66
CA PHE A 135 9.22 2.23 -1.19
C PHE A 135 7.95 2.69 -1.89
N PHE A 136 7.67 3.99 -1.86
CA PHE A 136 6.47 4.55 -2.49
C PHE A 136 6.51 4.44 -4.01
N GLU A 137 7.68 4.57 -4.62
CA GLU A 137 7.85 4.34 -6.05
C GLU A 137 7.46 2.90 -6.41
N SER A 138 7.97 1.91 -5.67
CA SER A 138 7.61 0.50 -5.87
C SER A 138 6.12 0.25 -5.66
N ALA A 139 5.52 0.86 -4.62
CA ALA A 139 4.11 0.72 -4.31
C ALA A 139 3.20 1.32 -5.39
N LEU A 140 3.52 2.52 -5.88
CA LEU A 140 2.76 3.19 -6.94
C LEU A 140 2.90 2.48 -8.29
N MET A 141 4.09 1.95 -8.59
CA MET A 141 4.29 1.12 -9.79
C MET A 141 3.49 -0.18 -9.71
N LEU A 142 3.41 -0.79 -8.53
CA LEU A 142 2.57 -1.97 -8.30
C LEU A 142 1.09 -1.63 -8.44
N GLU A 143 0.62 -0.51 -7.88
CA GLU A 143 -0.75 -0.02 -8.03
C GLU A 143 -1.12 0.21 -9.50
N ASP A 144 -0.26 0.86 -10.29
CA ASP A 144 -0.47 1.07 -11.73
C ASP A 144 -0.52 -0.26 -12.50
N LEU A 145 0.40 -1.17 -12.20
CA LEU A 145 0.45 -2.49 -12.83
C LEU A 145 -0.80 -3.33 -12.49
N MET A 146 -1.22 -3.33 -11.22
CA MET A 146 -2.40 -4.05 -10.76
C MET A 146 -3.69 -3.43 -11.32
N THR A 147 -3.77 -2.10 -11.39
CA THR A 147 -4.90 -1.41 -12.01
C THR A 147 -5.00 -1.77 -13.49
N THR A 148 -3.86 -1.80 -14.20
CA THR A 148 -3.82 -2.25 -15.59
C THR A 148 -4.32 -3.69 -15.72
N TYR A 149 -3.80 -4.61 -14.91
CA TYR A 149 -4.23 -6.01 -14.89
C TYR A 149 -5.74 -6.18 -14.61
N PHE A 150 -6.27 -5.46 -13.63
CA PHE A 150 -7.67 -5.55 -13.24
C PHE A 150 -8.63 -4.83 -14.19
N THR A 151 -8.12 -3.92 -15.01
CA THR A 151 -8.89 -3.27 -16.06
C THR A 151 -8.86 -4.03 -17.38
N GLU A 152 -8.15 -5.16 -17.47
CA GLU A 152 -8.33 -6.11 -18.56
C GLU A 152 -9.77 -6.68 -18.56
N GLU A 153 -10.27 -7.05 -19.74
CA GLU A 153 -11.68 -7.36 -19.96
C GLU A 153 -12.16 -8.53 -19.10
N ALA A 154 -11.35 -9.58 -18.92
CA ALA A 154 -11.75 -10.78 -18.19
C ALA A 154 -11.97 -10.49 -16.69
N GLN A 155 -10.99 -9.89 -16.02
CA GLN A 155 -11.02 -9.57 -14.60
C GLN A 155 -12.11 -8.55 -14.30
N PHE A 156 -12.22 -7.50 -15.12
CA PHE A 156 -13.23 -6.48 -14.93
C PHE A 156 -14.64 -7.01 -15.14
N ASN A 157 -14.88 -7.87 -16.13
CA ASN A 157 -16.20 -8.48 -16.34
C ASN A 157 -16.60 -9.38 -15.16
N GLN A 158 -15.66 -10.17 -14.63
CA GLN A 158 -15.93 -10.97 -13.43
C GLN A 158 -16.28 -10.08 -12.21
N TYR A 159 -15.62 -8.93 -12.07
CA TYR A 159 -15.96 -7.95 -11.06
C TYR A 159 -17.38 -7.40 -11.22
N LEU A 160 -17.76 -7.03 -12.45
CA LEU A 160 -19.12 -6.58 -12.77
C LEU A 160 -20.18 -7.61 -12.39
N GLU A 161 -19.95 -8.89 -12.72
CA GLU A 161 -20.89 -9.98 -12.50
C GLU A 161 -21.04 -10.34 -11.01
N GLN A 162 -19.92 -10.49 -10.29
CA GLN A 162 -19.92 -11.01 -8.92
C GLN A 162 -20.11 -9.92 -7.86
N ARG A 163 -19.52 -8.74 -8.10
CA ARG A 163 -19.47 -7.66 -7.10
C ARG A 163 -20.47 -6.56 -7.40
N LYS A 164 -20.93 -6.42 -8.66
CA LYS A 164 -21.90 -5.38 -9.04
C LYS A 164 -21.44 -4.00 -8.52
N PRO A 165 -20.26 -3.50 -8.91
CA PRO A 165 -19.80 -2.17 -8.52
C PRO A 165 -20.73 -1.08 -9.05
N ARG A 166 -20.76 0.06 -8.35
CA ARG A 166 -21.45 1.31 -8.74
C ARG A 166 -20.98 2.47 -7.86
N ILE A 167 -20.97 3.68 -8.41
CA ILE A 167 -20.76 4.90 -7.62
C ILE A 167 -22.13 5.43 -7.17
N VAL A 168 -22.31 5.68 -5.87
CA VAL A 168 -23.60 6.16 -5.35
C VAL A 168 -23.45 7.35 -4.41
N SER A 169 -24.55 8.11 -4.32
CA SER A 169 -24.77 9.14 -3.32
C SER A 169 -26.05 8.85 -2.55
N HIS A 170 -26.17 9.40 -1.35
CA HIS A 170 -27.38 9.24 -0.54
C HIS A 170 -27.74 10.48 0.28
N ILE A 171 -29.00 10.53 0.70
CA ILE A 171 -29.51 11.47 1.71
C ILE A 171 -30.14 10.66 2.82
N LEU A 172 -29.65 10.84 4.04
CA LEU A 172 -30.24 10.27 5.25
C LEU A 172 -31.13 11.31 5.94
N VAL A 173 -32.40 10.98 6.17
CA VAL A 173 -33.24 11.64 7.16
C VAL A 173 -33.24 10.78 8.41
N ARG A 174 -32.45 11.18 9.41
CA ARG A 174 -32.22 10.39 10.62
C ARG A 174 -33.49 10.35 11.46
N MET A 175 -33.79 9.17 12.01
CA MET A 175 -34.93 8.98 12.90
C MET A 175 -34.54 8.22 14.16
N THR A 176 -35.09 8.65 15.29
CA THR A 176 -34.89 7.93 16.57
C THR A 176 -35.64 6.58 16.56
N ASN A 177 -36.84 6.57 15.99
CA ASN A 177 -37.60 5.36 15.71
C ASN A 177 -38.19 5.44 14.30
N PRO A 178 -37.57 4.78 13.30
CA PRO A 178 -38.05 4.79 11.91
C PRO A 178 -39.49 4.25 11.71
N ASN A 179 -40.04 3.54 12.69
CA ASN A 179 -41.43 3.07 12.66
C ASN A 179 -42.42 4.07 13.28
N GLN A 180 -41.93 5.05 14.03
CA GLN A 180 -42.73 6.11 14.66
C GLN A 180 -41.96 7.44 14.58
N PRO A 181 -41.84 8.02 13.37
CA PRO A 181 -41.16 9.30 13.20
C PRO A 181 -41.85 10.39 14.02
N THR A 182 -41.08 11.27 14.62
CA THR A 182 -41.60 12.52 15.19
C THR A 182 -42.14 13.42 14.08
N GLU A 183 -42.98 14.39 14.43
CA GLU A 183 -43.52 15.37 13.48
C GLU A 183 -42.40 16.14 12.74
N ALA A 184 -41.31 16.46 13.44
CA ALA A 184 -40.15 17.12 12.86
C ALA A 184 -39.40 16.24 11.85
N GLU A 185 -39.15 14.97 12.19
CA GLU A 185 -38.50 14.00 11.30
C GLU A 185 -39.36 13.73 10.05
N GLN A 186 -40.67 13.59 10.24
CA GLN A 186 -41.64 13.41 9.15
C GLN A 186 -41.69 14.64 8.23
N THR A 187 -41.78 15.84 8.80
CA THR A 187 -41.77 17.10 8.04
C THR A 187 -40.49 17.25 7.22
N LYS A 188 -39.34 16.88 7.79
CA LYS A 188 -38.06 16.89 7.07
C LYS A 188 -38.06 15.90 5.91
N LEU A 189 -38.53 14.67 6.14
CA LEU A 189 -38.66 13.65 5.08
C LEU A 189 -39.56 14.15 3.94
N ASP A 190 -40.71 14.71 4.26
CA ASP A 190 -41.67 15.20 3.26
C ASP A 190 -41.13 16.42 2.51
N THR A 191 -40.36 17.28 3.18
CA THR A 191 -39.65 18.38 2.53
C THR A 191 -38.65 17.86 1.50
N VAL A 192 -37.82 16.87 1.86
CA VAL A 192 -36.83 16.30 0.93
C VAL A 192 -37.53 15.62 -0.25
N LYS A 193 -38.61 14.86 -0.01
CA LYS A 193 -39.43 14.26 -1.06
C LYS A 193 -39.93 15.28 -2.08
N ALA A 194 -40.57 16.34 -1.60
CA ALA A 194 -41.13 17.38 -2.46
C ALA A 194 -40.04 18.06 -3.32
N LYS A 195 -38.86 18.30 -2.75
CA LYS A 195 -37.73 18.90 -3.47
C LYS A 195 -37.13 17.98 -4.53
N ILE A 196 -37.02 16.69 -4.24
CA ILE A 196 -36.60 15.68 -5.21
C ILE A 196 -37.61 15.59 -6.37
N GLU A 197 -38.91 15.55 -6.05
CA GLU A 197 -39.99 15.54 -7.06
C GLU A 197 -40.01 16.81 -7.93
N ALA A 198 -39.61 17.95 -7.36
CA ALA A 198 -39.43 19.19 -8.08
C ALA A 198 -38.18 19.23 -8.98
N GLY A 199 -37.33 18.18 -8.94
CA GLY A 199 -36.12 18.08 -9.75
C GLY A 199 -34.95 18.94 -9.23
N GLU A 200 -34.94 19.29 -7.94
CA GLU A 200 -33.80 20.00 -7.35
C GLU A 200 -32.55 19.12 -7.36
N ASP A 201 -31.37 19.75 -7.45
CA ASP A 201 -30.09 19.04 -7.50
C ASP A 201 -29.86 18.22 -6.23
N PHE A 202 -29.72 16.90 -6.39
CA PHE A 202 -29.60 15.97 -5.28
C PHE A 202 -28.34 16.23 -4.43
N ALA A 203 -27.24 16.71 -5.02
CA ALA A 203 -26.03 17.04 -4.25
C ALA A 203 -26.25 18.25 -3.33
N GLN A 204 -26.98 19.29 -3.79
CA GLN A 204 -27.43 20.38 -2.92
C GLN A 204 -28.38 19.89 -1.82
N LEU A 205 -29.33 19.01 -2.18
CA LEU A 205 -30.25 18.44 -1.19
C LEU A 205 -29.53 17.61 -0.14
N ALA A 206 -28.55 16.79 -0.54
CA ALA A 206 -27.73 16.01 0.38
C ALA A 206 -26.97 16.92 1.34
N LYS A 207 -26.33 17.97 0.82
CA LYS A 207 -25.61 18.94 1.63
C LYS A 207 -26.51 19.69 2.62
N GLN A 208 -27.73 20.02 2.22
CA GLN A 208 -28.65 20.82 3.03
C GLN A 208 -29.46 19.99 4.03
N TYR A 209 -29.85 18.76 3.65
CA TYR A 209 -30.85 17.99 4.39
C TYR A 209 -30.34 16.64 4.92
N SER A 210 -29.21 16.10 4.45
CA SER A 210 -28.73 14.82 4.97
C SER A 210 -28.24 14.96 6.41
N ASP A 211 -28.64 14.03 7.26
CA ASP A 211 -28.16 13.85 8.64
C ASP A 211 -26.92 12.94 8.73
N ASP A 212 -26.45 12.43 7.58
CA ASP A 212 -25.18 11.72 7.51
C ASP A 212 -24.00 12.71 7.38
N THR A 213 -23.44 13.09 8.52
CA THR A 213 -22.32 14.02 8.59
C THR A 213 -21.06 13.54 7.86
N GLY A 214 -20.91 12.23 7.63
CA GLY A 214 -19.76 11.67 6.92
C GLY A 214 -19.79 11.99 5.42
N SER A 215 -20.93 11.80 4.77
CA SER A 215 -21.10 12.06 3.34
C SER A 215 -21.50 13.49 3.00
N VAL A 216 -22.03 14.28 3.95
CA VAL A 216 -22.35 15.71 3.70
C VAL A 216 -21.13 16.50 3.21
N ALA A 217 -19.92 16.18 3.70
CA ALA A 217 -18.68 16.80 3.25
C ALA A 217 -18.37 16.55 1.76
N THR A 218 -18.88 15.44 1.21
CA THR A 218 -18.77 15.02 -0.20
C THR A 218 -20.12 15.14 -0.93
N ASN A 219 -20.99 16.06 -0.49
CA ASN A 219 -22.33 16.29 -1.05
C ASN A 219 -23.20 15.03 -1.18
N GLY A 220 -23.10 14.12 -0.22
CA GLY A 220 -23.83 12.85 -0.17
C GLY A 220 -23.13 11.68 -0.84
N SER A 221 -21.98 11.87 -1.49
CA SER A 221 -21.27 10.79 -2.17
C SER A 221 -20.71 9.76 -1.18
N LEU A 222 -21.00 8.49 -1.44
CA LEU A 222 -20.44 7.34 -0.76
C LEU A 222 -19.30 6.67 -1.56
N GLY A 223 -19.04 7.15 -2.79
CA GLY A 223 -18.08 6.56 -3.72
C GLY A 223 -18.52 5.17 -4.19
N LEU A 224 -17.54 4.32 -4.49
CA LEU A 224 -17.75 2.95 -4.93
C LEU A 224 -18.43 2.09 -3.85
N VAL A 225 -19.48 1.40 -4.29
CA VAL A 225 -20.25 0.40 -3.54
C VAL A 225 -20.34 -0.86 -4.37
N ASP A 226 -20.20 -2.00 -3.71
CA ASP A 226 -20.29 -3.34 -4.28
C ASP A 226 -20.96 -4.31 -3.30
N SER A 227 -21.14 -5.57 -3.70
CA SER A 227 -21.82 -6.60 -2.90
C SER A 227 -21.16 -6.95 -1.57
N THR A 228 -19.91 -6.51 -1.36
CA THR A 228 -19.15 -6.73 -0.12
C THR A 228 -19.02 -5.50 0.75
N THR A 229 -19.53 -4.37 0.29
CA THR A 229 -19.56 -3.12 1.04
C THR A 229 -20.39 -3.29 2.31
N GLN A 230 -19.80 -2.92 3.45
CA GLN A 230 -20.38 -3.13 4.78
C GLN A 230 -21.46 -2.09 5.10
N PHE A 231 -22.64 -2.26 4.51
CA PHE A 231 -23.84 -1.50 4.82
C PHE A 231 -24.92 -2.38 5.45
N VAL A 232 -25.95 -1.74 6.03
CA VAL A 232 -27.15 -2.47 6.44
C VAL A 232 -27.81 -3.14 5.21
N PRO A 233 -28.32 -4.38 5.34
CA PRO A 233 -28.71 -5.19 4.18
C PRO A 233 -29.72 -4.52 3.24
N GLU A 234 -30.69 -3.77 3.79
CA GLU A 234 -31.72 -3.09 3.00
C GLU A 234 -31.14 -1.96 2.15
N PHE A 235 -30.16 -1.22 2.69
CA PHE A 235 -29.48 -0.15 1.98
C PHE A 235 -28.58 -0.71 0.88
N LEU A 236 -27.82 -1.77 1.19
CA LEU A 236 -26.98 -2.43 0.21
C LEU A 236 -27.81 -3.00 -0.94
N ALA A 237 -28.88 -3.73 -0.63
CA ALA A 237 -29.77 -4.30 -1.63
C ALA A 237 -30.39 -3.22 -2.54
N ALA A 238 -30.82 -2.09 -1.96
CA ALA A 238 -31.36 -0.98 -2.74
C ALA A 238 -30.29 -0.32 -3.63
N SER A 239 -29.05 -0.16 -3.14
CA SER A 239 -27.93 0.36 -3.94
C SER A 239 -27.61 -0.56 -5.12
N LEU A 240 -27.54 -1.87 -4.88
CA LEU A 240 -27.22 -2.88 -5.89
C LEU A 240 -28.37 -3.15 -6.90
N ALA A 241 -29.56 -2.62 -6.63
CA ALA A 241 -30.71 -2.71 -7.53
C ALA A 241 -30.78 -1.57 -8.55
N LEU A 242 -29.99 -0.50 -8.36
CA LEU A 242 -29.93 0.61 -9.32
C LEU A 242 -29.15 0.20 -10.58
N THR A 243 -29.67 0.59 -11.74
CA THR A 243 -29.19 0.16 -13.06
C THR A 243 -29.04 1.30 -14.06
N GLU A 244 -29.58 2.48 -13.78
CA GLU A 244 -29.53 3.64 -14.68
C GLU A 244 -28.90 4.85 -13.98
N GLU A 245 -27.97 5.55 -14.64
CA GLU A 245 -27.35 6.74 -14.07
C GLU A 245 -28.39 7.84 -13.80
N GLY A 246 -28.29 8.47 -12.63
CA GLY A 246 -29.29 9.40 -12.11
C GLY A 246 -30.52 8.73 -11.49
N GLN A 247 -30.67 7.41 -11.58
CA GLN A 247 -31.79 6.69 -10.97
C GLN A 247 -31.78 6.86 -9.45
N LEU A 248 -32.98 7.11 -8.90
CA LEU A 248 -33.22 7.12 -7.47
C LEU A 248 -33.82 5.80 -7.01
N SER A 249 -33.41 5.33 -5.84
CA SER A 249 -34.04 4.20 -5.18
C SER A 249 -35.46 4.55 -4.70
N ALA A 250 -36.21 3.56 -4.23
CA ALA A 250 -37.29 3.85 -3.29
C ALA A 250 -36.70 4.38 -1.97
N TRP A 251 -37.53 5.02 -1.14
CA TRP A 251 -37.13 5.38 0.21
C TRP A 251 -36.84 4.13 1.04
N VAL A 252 -35.59 3.96 1.45
CA VAL A 252 -35.10 2.79 2.18
C VAL A 252 -35.16 3.07 3.68
N LYS A 253 -35.98 2.31 4.39
CA LYS A 253 -36.02 2.36 5.86
C LYS A 253 -34.93 1.47 6.43
N THR A 254 -34.13 2.01 7.35
CA THR A 254 -33.09 1.29 8.09
C THR A 254 -33.20 1.62 9.58
N THR A 255 -32.34 1.05 10.42
CA THR A 255 -32.23 1.45 11.84
C THR A 255 -31.85 2.91 12.05
N TYR A 256 -31.20 3.56 11.08
CA TYR A 256 -30.76 4.95 11.18
C TYR A 256 -31.83 5.97 10.78
N GLY A 257 -32.91 5.54 10.14
CA GLY A 257 -33.90 6.43 9.52
C GLY A 257 -34.21 6.03 8.09
N TYR A 258 -34.64 7.01 7.29
CA TYR A 258 -34.98 6.83 5.88
C TYR A 258 -33.88 7.38 4.99
N HIS A 259 -33.56 6.62 3.95
CA HIS A 259 -32.55 6.96 2.96
C HIS A 259 -33.16 7.03 1.58
N ILE A 260 -32.64 7.94 0.77
CA ILE A 260 -32.84 7.93 -0.68
C ILE A 260 -31.46 7.84 -1.31
N ILE A 261 -31.28 6.90 -2.23
CA ILE A 261 -29.99 6.57 -2.85
C ILE A 261 -30.06 6.95 -4.32
N ARG A 262 -29.01 7.56 -4.85
CA ARG A 262 -28.86 7.89 -6.26
C ARG A 262 -27.69 7.10 -6.84
N LEU A 263 -27.89 6.52 -8.02
CA LEU A 263 -26.81 5.98 -8.83
C LEU A 263 -26.12 7.12 -9.57
N ASP A 264 -24.86 7.38 -9.24
CA ASP A 264 -24.10 8.47 -9.85
C ASP A 264 -23.40 8.01 -11.13
N SER A 265 -22.82 6.80 -11.14
CA SER A 265 -22.12 6.26 -12.30
C SER A 265 -22.03 4.73 -12.29
N LEU A 266 -22.12 4.16 -13.50
CA LEU A 266 -21.73 2.77 -13.80
C LEU A 266 -20.53 2.71 -14.76
N ALA A 267 -19.99 3.86 -15.17
CA ALA A 267 -18.89 3.93 -16.11
C ALA A 267 -17.63 3.28 -15.52
N LYS A 268 -16.93 2.50 -16.35
CA LYS A 268 -15.67 1.84 -15.97
C LYS A 268 -14.65 2.86 -15.49
N GLU A 269 -14.54 3.98 -16.17
CA GLU A 269 -13.57 5.04 -15.86
C GLU A 269 -13.80 5.64 -14.47
N ASP A 270 -15.05 5.78 -14.04
CA ASP A 270 -15.38 6.33 -12.72
C ASP A 270 -15.16 5.28 -11.62
N ILE A 271 -15.53 4.02 -11.89
CA ILE A 271 -15.27 2.90 -10.98
C ILE A 271 -13.77 2.76 -10.74
N VAL A 272 -12.95 2.75 -11.80
CA VAL A 272 -11.50 2.55 -11.71
C VAL A 272 -10.79 3.70 -10.96
N LYS A 273 -11.31 4.93 -11.07
CA LYS A 273 -10.76 6.10 -10.38
C LYS A 273 -11.12 6.18 -8.90
N ASP A 274 -12.11 5.42 -8.44
CA ASP A 274 -12.48 5.43 -7.02
C ASP A 274 -11.38 4.74 -6.20
N GLN A 275 -10.99 5.36 -5.09
CA GLN A 275 -9.95 4.86 -4.19
C GLN A 275 -10.21 3.45 -3.63
N LYS A 276 -11.46 2.96 -3.67
CA LYS A 276 -11.82 1.61 -3.21
C LYS A 276 -11.74 0.55 -4.32
N PHE A 277 -11.50 0.93 -5.57
CA PHE A 277 -11.46 -0.01 -6.70
C PHE A 277 -10.41 -1.09 -6.48
N LEU A 278 -9.16 -0.70 -6.25
CA LEU A 278 -8.07 -1.65 -6.16
C LEU A 278 -8.26 -2.62 -4.98
N SER A 279 -8.67 -2.13 -3.81
CA SER A 279 -8.93 -2.98 -2.65
C SER A 279 -10.10 -3.94 -2.86
N SER A 280 -11.14 -3.50 -3.57
CA SER A 280 -12.27 -4.35 -3.95
C SER A 280 -11.85 -5.45 -4.95
N MET A 281 -11.02 -5.11 -5.94
CA MET A 281 -10.46 -6.09 -6.89
C MET A 281 -9.51 -7.07 -6.21
N VAL A 282 -8.60 -6.62 -5.34
CA VAL A 282 -7.72 -7.50 -4.57
C VAL A 282 -8.52 -8.43 -3.66
N SER A 283 -9.62 -7.95 -3.06
CA SER A 283 -10.52 -8.81 -2.28
C SER A 283 -11.23 -9.88 -3.14
N LEU A 284 -11.47 -9.61 -4.42
CA LEU A 284 -12.04 -10.59 -5.35
C LEU A 284 -10.99 -11.56 -5.89
N PHE A 285 -9.74 -11.10 -6.03
CA PHE A 285 -8.62 -11.86 -6.55
C PHE A 285 -7.43 -11.81 -5.56
N PRO A 286 -7.52 -12.51 -4.42
CA PRO A 286 -6.55 -12.38 -3.32
C PRO A 286 -5.11 -12.70 -3.73
N ASN A 287 -4.92 -13.57 -4.72
CA ASN A 287 -3.61 -14.01 -5.21
C ASN A 287 -3.13 -13.26 -6.48
N ALA A 288 -3.87 -12.24 -6.94
CA ALA A 288 -3.59 -11.58 -8.21
C ALA A 288 -2.21 -10.91 -8.25
N GLN A 289 -1.79 -10.28 -7.15
CA GLN A 289 -0.47 -9.64 -7.08
C GLN A 289 0.64 -10.67 -7.25
N GLN A 290 0.62 -11.74 -6.47
CA GLN A 290 1.63 -12.80 -6.49
C GLN A 290 1.68 -13.46 -7.87
N THR A 291 0.51 -13.79 -8.43
CA THR A 291 0.38 -14.36 -9.78
C THR A 291 0.98 -13.44 -10.83
N LEU A 292 0.61 -12.16 -10.82
CA LEU A 292 1.06 -11.17 -11.80
C LEU A 292 2.57 -10.94 -11.72
N ILE A 293 3.11 -10.75 -10.51
CA ILE A 293 4.56 -10.57 -10.31
C ILE A 293 5.33 -11.78 -10.80
N TRP A 294 4.84 -13.00 -10.53
CA TRP A 294 5.45 -14.23 -10.99
C TRP A 294 5.45 -14.35 -12.52
N GLU A 295 4.32 -14.10 -13.18
CA GLU A 295 4.22 -14.11 -14.64
C GLU A 295 5.15 -13.08 -15.28
N LYS A 296 5.22 -11.87 -14.72
CA LYS A 296 6.16 -10.84 -15.18
C LYS A 296 7.61 -11.29 -15.01
N ALA A 297 7.96 -11.88 -13.87
CA ALA A 297 9.30 -12.41 -13.66
C ALA A 297 9.67 -13.50 -14.68
N GLN A 298 8.76 -14.44 -14.95
CA GLN A 298 8.97 -15.46 -15.97
C GLN A 298 9.18 -14.84 -17.36
N SER A 299 8.39 -13.82 -17.71
CA SER A 299 8.53 -13.11 -18.99
C SER A 299 9.89 -12.39 -19.14
N LEU A 300 10.51 -12.01 -18.01
CA LEU A 300 11.85 -11.41 -17.96
C LEU A 300 12.99 -12.45 -17.97
N GLY A 301 12.66 -13.74 -18.02
CA GLY A 301 13.65 -14.81 -18.02
C GLY A 301 14.23 -15.09 -16.63
N LEU A 302 13.39 -15.11 -15.59
CA LEU A 302 13.77 -15.50 -14.23
C LEU A 302 14.58 -16.81 -14.23
N THR A 303 15.77 -16.76 -13.61
CA THR A 303 16.61 -17.94 -13.35
C THR A 303 17.06 -17.92 -11.89
N PHE A 304 17.18 -19.11 -11.29
CA PHE A 304 17.72 -19.25 -9.95
C PHE A 304 19.18 -19.71 -9.99
N GLY A 305 20.00 -19.18 -9.08
CA GLY A 305 21.42 -19.54 -8.99
C GLY A 305 21.66 -20.93 -8.38
N ASN A 306 20.68 -21.50 -7.69
CA ASN A 306 20.77 -22.79 -7.00
C ASN A 306 19.39 -23.47 -6.91
N ALA A 307 19.32 -24.77 -7.24
CA ALA A 307 18.08 -25.56 -7.23
C ALA A 307 17.46 -25.75 -5.82
N GLU A 308 18.27 -25.80 -4.76
CA GLU A 308 17.76 -25.86 -3.38
C GLU A 308 17.09 -24.55 -2.98
N PHE A 309 17.68 -23.42 -3.37
CA PHE A 309 17.09 -22.11 -3.16
C PHE A 309 15.81 -21.94 -3.98
N GLU A 310 15.84 -22.32 -5.27
CA GLU A 310 14.66 -22.33 -6.14
C GLU A 310 13.51 -23.10 -5.51
N LYS A 311 13.77 -24.32 -5.03
CA LYS A 311 12.75 -25.13 -4.36
C LYS A 311 12.15 -24.41 -3.16
N ARG A 312 12.98 -23.85 -2.27
CA ARG A 312 12.51 -23.13 -1.07
C ARG A 312 11.73 -21.85 -1.42
N PHE A 313 12.17 -21.13 -2.44
CA PHE A 313 11.47 -19.95 -2.95
C PHE A 313 10.10 -20.31 -3.50
N LEU A 314 10.02 -21.38 -4.30
CA LEU A 314 8.77 -21.90 -4.86
C LEU A 314 7.84 -22.45 -3.77
N ASP A 315 8.38 -23.13 -2.76
CA ASP A 315 7.60 -23.60 -1.60
C ASP A 315 6.95 -22.40 -0.88
N TYR A 316 7.72 -21.33 -0.63
CA TYR A 316 7.20 -20.09 -0.03
C TYR A 316 6.18 -19.37 -0.93
N PHE A 317 6.48 -19.26 -2.23
CA PHE A 317 5.55 -18.67 -3.19
C PHE A 317 4.23 -19.45 -3.25
N ALA A 318 4.28 -20.78 -3.18
CA ALA A 318 3.08 -21.61 -3.12
C ALA A 318 2.30 -21.37 -1.83
N GLU A 319 2.96 -21.22 -0.67
CA GLU A 319 2.31 -20.86 0.59
C GLU A 319 1.59 -19.51 0.52
N LEU A 320 2.20 -18.50 -0.12
CA LEU A 320 1.58 -17.18 -0.31
C LEU A 320 0.33 -17.22 -1.19
N ASN A 321 0.21 -18.21 -2.08
CA ASN A 321 -0.90 -18.34 -3.03
C ASN A 321 -1.98 -19.34 -2.58
N LYS A 322 -1.89 -19.91 -1.38
CA LYS A 322 -2.96 -20.76 -0.85
C LYS A 322 -4.19 -19.90 -0.58
N GLU A 323 -5.35 -20.31 -1.10
CA GLU A 323 -6.62 -19.69 -0.73
C GLU A 323 -6.94 -20.02 0.73
N GLU A 324 -7.48 -19.05 1.50
CA GLU A 324 -7.98 -19.30 2.85
C GLU A 324 -9.11 -20.36 2.78
N GLY A 325 -8.79 -21.63 3.06
CA GLY A 325 -9.74 -22.73 3.01
C GLY A 325 -9.19 -24.11 2.61
N ASP A 326 -7.92 -24.18 2.16
CA ASP A 326 -7.28 -25.43 1.69
C ASP A 326 -6.47 -26.21 2.78
N GLU A 327 -6.79 -26.02 4.07
CA GLU A 327 -6.27 -26.84 5.19
C GLU A 327 -7.29 -27.87 5.71
#